data_AF-M8B1V0-F1
#
_entry.id   AF-M8B1V0-F1
#
_cell.length_a   1.000
_cell.length_b   1.000
_cell.length_c   1.000
_cell.angle_alpha   90.00
_cell.angle_beta   90.00
_cell.angle_gamma   90.00
#
_symmetry.space_group_name_H-M   'P 1'
#
loop_
_entity.id
_entity.type
_entity.pdbx_description
1 polymer ?
#
loop_
_entity_poly.entity_id
_entity_poly.type
_entity_poly.pdbx_seq_one_letter_code
_entity_poly.pdbx_strand_id
1 'polypeptide(L)'
;MDALAKSGKPWKAVKLFKEMKQKRLPVDIVAYNTAIHAVGLAEGVDFAVRMYRQMSGKPWKAVKLFKEMKQKRLPVDIVAYNTAIHAVGLAEGVDFAVRMYRQMVEAGCRPNTATFNTIVKLLCKEGRFKEGYAFVQQMHKAGCEPNELTYHCFFQYLTRPQEVLALFEKMLQRGCRPRMDTYVMLIKRFGRWGFLRPVFFVWKTMEEQGLTPDAFAYNTLIDALLEKGMVDLARKYDEEMLAKGLSPKPRKELGTKMPGSESDSDNNALRGVI
;
A
#
# COMPACT_ATOMS: atom_id res chain seq x y z
N MET A 1 14.47 -25.39 1.66
CA MET A 1 14.50 -24.03 1.06
C MET A 1 13.16 -23.31 1.26
N ASP A 2 12.04 -23.88 0.81
CA ASP A 2 10.71 -23.25 0.89
C ASP A 2 10.25 -22.88 2.34
N ALA A 3 10.45 -23.79 3.31
CA ALA A 3 10.15 -23.53 4.72
C ALA A 3 10.96 -22.36 5.34
N LEU A 4 12.14 -22.05 4.80
CA LEU A 4 13.01 -20.96 5.30
C LEU A 4 12.58 -19.59 4.79
N ALA A 5 12.01 -19.50 3.58
CA ALA A 5 11.45 -18.26 3.06
C ALA A 5 10.12 -17.91 3.75
N LYS A 6 9.28 -18.91 4.01
CA LYS A 6 8.00 -18.75 4.71
C LYS A 6 8.15 -18.42 6.20
N SER A 7 9.28 -18.73 6.84
CA SER A 7 9.56 -18.42 8.26
C SER A 7 10.10 -17.02 8.52
N GLY A 8 9.94 -16.08 7.59
CA GLY A 8 10.32 -14.67 7.77
C GLY A 8 11.84 -14.42 7.83
N LYS A 9 12.67 -15.40 7.42
CA LYS A 9 14.15 -15.28 7.43
C LYS A 9 14.71 -15.37 6.00
N PRO A 10 14.42 -14.39 5.12
CA PRO A 10 14.79 -14.43 3.71
C PRO A 10 16.32 -14.54 3.48
N TRP A 11 17.14 -13.99 4.38
CA TRP A 11 18.59 -14.09 4.28
C TRP A 11 19.13 -15.53 4.42
N LYS A 12 18.43 -16.42 5.15
CA LYS A 12 18.82 -17.83 5.29
C LYS A 12 18.64 -18.58 3.98
N ALA A 13 17.54 -18.32 3.27
CA ALA A 13 17.29 -18.90 1.96
C ALA A 13 18.36 -18.47 0.93
N VAL A 14 18.74 -17.19 0.93
CA VAL A 14 19.81 -16.68 0.06
C VAL A 14 21.18 -17.29 0.40
N LYS A 15 21.49 -17.50 1.69
CA LYS A 15 22.74 -18.15 2.12
C LYS A 15 22.80 -19.61 1.67
N LEU A 16 21.75 -20.37 1.93
CA LEU A 16 21.65 -21.78 1.56
C LEU A 16 21.74 -21.98 0.03
N PHE A 17 21.10 -21.10 -0.75
CA PHE A 17 21.20 -21.11 -2.21
C PHE A 17 22.64 -20.91 -2.70
N LYS A 18 23.41 -20.00 -2.07
CA LYS A 18 24.83 -19.80 -2.41
C LYS A 18 25.67 -21.02 -2.08
N GLU A 19 25.43 -21.65 -0.92
CA GLU A 19 26.13 -22.86 -0.51
C GLU A 19 25.85 -24.02 -1.48
N MET A 20 24.60 -24.17 -1.95
CA MET A 20 24.26 -25.17 -2.97
C MET A 20 25.05 -24.95 -4.27
N LYS A 21 25.16 -23.69 -4.72
CA LYS A 21 25.97 -23.37 -5.92
C LYS A 21 27.46 -23.64 -5.71
N GLN A 22 28.01 -23.25 -4.56
CA GLN A 22 29.42 -23.45 -4.24
C GLN A 22 29.77 -24.95 -4.18
N LYS A 23 28.86 -25.76 -3.63
CA LYS A 23 28.98 -27.22 -3.57
C LYS A 23 28.58 -27.92 -4.87
N ARG A 24 28.28 -27.19 -5.95
CA ARG A 24 27.80 -27.70 -7.24
C ARG A 24 26.61 -28.67 -7.12
N LEU A 25 25.77 -28.48 -6.11
CA LEU A 25 24.54 -29.24 -5.94
C LEU A 25 23.53 -28.83 -7.02
N PRO A 26 22.67 -29.75 -7.49
CA PRO A 26 21.60 -29.41 -8.41
C PRO A 26 20.68 -28.36 -7.76
N VAL A 27 20.49 -27.25 -8.48
CA VAL A 27 19.62 -26.14 -8.06
C VAL A 27 18.40 -26.15 -8.95
N ASP A 28 17.26 -26.48 -8.38
CA ASP A 28 15.98 -26.59 -9.07
C ASP A 28 15.22 -25.25 -9.12
N ILE A 29 14.08 -25.25 -9.81
CA ILE A 29 13.22 -24.06 -9.98
C ILE A 29 12.76 -23.52 -8.61
N VAL A 30 12.43 -24.41 -7.66
CA VAL A 30 12.00 -24.05 -6.30
C VAL A 30 13.10 -23.26 -5.59
N ALA A 31 14.35 -23.69 -5.71
CA ALA A 31 15.48 -23.01 -5.11
C ALA A 31 15.72 -21.61 -5.70
N TYR A 32 15.59 -21.45 -7.02
CA TYR A 32 15.68 -20.14 -7.66
C TYR A 32 14.52 -19.22 -7.25
N ASN A 33 13.28 -19.68 -7.31
CA ASN A 33 12.11 -18.89 -6.92
C ASN A 33 12.20 -18.43 -5.48
N THR A 34 12.61 -19.32 -4.58
CA THR A 34 12.83 -19.01 -3.17
C THR A 34 13.89 -17.91 -3.01
N ALA A 35 15.01 -18.01 -3.72
CA ALA A 35 16.09 -17.01 -3.65
C ALA A 35 15.67 -15.66 -4.26
N ILE A 36 14.97 -15.67 -5.41
CA ILE A 36 14.47 -14.47 -6.09
C ILE A 36 13.45 -13.75 -5.18
N HIS A 37 12.47 -14.47 -4.65
CA HIS A 37 11.46 -13.95 -3.75
C HIS A 37 12.06 -13.40 -2.44
N ALA A 38 13.01 -14.13 -1.84
CA ALA A 38 13.72 -13.67 -0.63
C ALA A 38 14.55 -12.40 -0.87
N VAL A 39 15.09 -12.21 -2.07
CA VAL A 39 15.76 -10.97 -2.46
C VAL A 39 14.75 -9.83 -2.69
N GLY A 40 13.54 -10.16 -3.14
CA GLY A 40 12.45 -9.19 -3.39
C GLY A 40 11.75 -8.67 -2.12
N LEU A 41 11.55 -9.50 -1.09
CA LEU A 41 10.72 -9.17 0.10
C LEU A 41 11.35 -8.23 1.15
N ALA A 42 12.57 -7.73 0.97
CA ALA A 42 13.23 -6.91 2.00
C ALA A 42 12.76 -5.44 2.00
N GLU A 43 11.46 -5.21 2.17
CA GLU A 43 10.86 -3.88 2.39
C GLU A 43 10.66 -3.62 3.90
N GLY A 44 11.39 -2.65 4.45
CA GLY A 44 11.31 -2.22 5.85
C GLY A 44 12.17 -0.99 6.09
N VAL A 45 11.52 0.12 6.46
CA VAL A 45 12.02 1.50 6.43
C VAL A 45 13.04 1.77 7.56
N ASP A 46 13.96 2.71 7.32
CA ASP A 46 15.01 3.27 8.20
C ASP A 46 16.35 2.56 8.39
N PHE A 47 16.44 1.33 8.88
CA PHE A 47 17.79 0.70 9.03
C PHE A 47 18.40 0.32 7.68
N ALA A 48 17.53 -0.02 6.73
CA ALA A 48 17.96 -0.45 5.42
C ALA A 48 18.48 0.73 4.57
N VAL A 49 18.02 1.98 4.78
CA VAL A 49 18.47 3.18 4.01
C VAL A 49 19.94 3.51 4.21
N ARG A 50 20.48 3.33 5.42
CA ARG A 50 21.92 3.50 5.68
C ARG A 50 22.78 2.40 5.03
N MET A 51 22.27 1.18 4.96
CA MET A 51 22.95 0.06 4.29
C MET A 51 22.69 0.04 2.75
N TYR A 52 21.59 0.62 2.27
CA TYR A 52 21.17 0.74 0.86
C TYR A 52 22.13 1.60 0.03
N ARG A 53 22.94 2.46 0.67
CA ARG A 53 23.94 3.31 0.01
C ARG A 53 25.31 2.66 -0.18
N GLN A 54 25.67 1.64 0.61
CA GLN A 54 27.04 1.09 0.62
C GLN A 54 27.22 -0.23 -0.15
N MET A 55 26.15 -0.89 -0.59
CA MET A 55 26.25 -2.18 -1.29
C MET A 55 25.42 -2.18 -2.57
N SER A 56 26.11 -2.23 -3.71
CA SER A 56 25.59 -2.35 -5.07
C SER A 56 24.33 -3.24 -5.14
N GLY A 57 23.20 -2.61 -5.49
CA GLY A 57 21.81 -2.93 -5.14
C GLY A 57 21.30 -4.37 -5.28
N LYS A 58 20.44 -4.76 -4.32
CA LYS A 58 19.65 -6.00 -4.27
C LYS A 58 18.76 -6.29 -5.52
N PRO A 59 18.18 -5.30 -6.25
CA PRO A 59 17.44 -5.56 -7.49
C PRO A 59 18.27 -6.29 -8.55
N TRP A 60 19.56 -5.93 -8.67
CA TRP A 60 20.48 -6.56 -9.62
C TRP A 60 20.71 -8.04 -9.34
N LYS A 61 20.60 -8.49 -8.08
CA LYS A 61 20.71 -9.92 -7.74
C LYS A 61 19.49 -10.71 -8.23
N ALA A 62 18.28 -10.17 -8.10
CA ALA A 62 17.08 -10.80 -8.65
C ALA A 62 17.16 -10.89 -10.18
N VAL A 63 17.59 -9.80 -10.85
CA VAL A 63 17.80 -9.77 -12.31
C VAL A 63 18.89 -10.76 -12.74
N LYS A 64 19.98 -10.88 -11.99
CA LYS A 64 21.06 -11.83 -12.29
C LYS A 64 20.57 -13.28 -12.18
N LEU A 65 19.83 -13.62 -11.13
CA LEU A 65 19.25 -14.95 -10.96
C LEU A 65 18.24 -15.27 -12.06
N PHE A 66 17.40 -14.30 -12.43
CA PHE A 66 16.46 -14.41 -13.54
C PHE A 66 17.17 -14.67 -14.88
N LYS A 67 18.23 -13.91 -15.19
CA LYS A 67 19.05 -14.12 -16.39
C LYS A 67 19.69 -15.51 -16.40
N GLU A 68 20.18 -15.98 -15.25
CA GLU A 68 20.76 -17.31 -15.13
C GLU A 68 19.73 -18.43 -15.34
N MET A 69 18.50 -18.29 -14.85
CA MET A 69 17.41 -19.23 -15.14
C MET A 69 17.14 -19.32 -16.65
N LYS A 70 17.07 -18.17 -17.34
CA LYS A 70 16.90 -18.13 -18.81
C LYS A 70 18.08 -18.78 -19.54
N GLN A 71 19.32 -18.50 -19.14
CA GLN A 71 20.52 -19.12 -19.74
C GLN A 71 20.53 -20.65 -19.57
N LYS A 72 20.07 -21.13 -18.41
CA LYS A 72 19.93 -22.57 -18.13
C LYS A 72 18.68 -23.19 -18.75
N ARG A 73 17.91 -22.43 -19.55
CA ARG A 73 16.65 -22.85 -20.17
C ARG A 73 15.66 -23.43 -19.16
N LEU A 74 15.70 -22.95 -17.92
CA LEU A 74 14.73 -23.33 -16.90
C LEU A 74 13.43 -22.57 -17.15
N PRO A 75 12.26 -23.20 -16.99
CA PRO A 75 10.98 -22.51 -17.08
C PRO A 75 10.93 -21.42 -16.00
N VAL A 76 10.63 -20.20 -16.43
CA VAL A 76 10.48 -19.05 -15.55
C VAL A 76 9.00 -18.89 -15.25
N ASP A 77 8.64 -18.91 -13.97
CA ASP A 77 7.26 -18.79 -13.54
C ASP A 77 6.86 -17.34 -13.28
N ILE A 78 5.57 -17.16 -12.97
CA ILE A 78 4.97 -15.85 -12.70
C ILE A 78 5.61 -15.12 -11.51
N VAL A 79 6.08 -15.84 -10.50
CA VAL A 79 6.67 -15.25 -9.30
C VAL A 79 8.04 -14.66 -9.63
N ALA A 80 8.86 -15.40 -10.37
CA ALA A 80 10.15 -14.92 -10.87
C ALA A 80 9.98 -13.71 -11.80
N TYR A 81 9.00 -13.74 -12.71
CA TYR A 81 8.69 -12.60 -13.59
C TYR A 81 8.23 -11.37 -12.81
N ASN A 82 7.27 -11.50 -11.90
CA ASN A 82 6.76 -10.37 -11.11
C ASN A 82 7.86 -9.73 -10.26
N THR A 83 8.72 -10.55 -9.66
CA THR A 83 9.85 -10.06 -8.87
C THR A 83 10.86 -9.32 -9.74
N ALA A 84 11.18 -9.84 -10.93
CA ALA A 84 12.08 -9.19 -11.86
C ALA A 84 11.50 -7.89 -12.43
N ILE A 85 10.23 -7.88 -12.84
CA ILE A 85 9.51 -6.68 -13.31
C ILE A 85 9.55 -5.57 -12.25
N HIS A 86 9.25 -5.92 -10.99
CA HIS A 86 9.30 -4.96 -9.89
C HIS A 86 10.72 -4.43 -9.66
N ALA A 87 11.70 -5.33 -9.54
CA ALA A 87 13.10 -4.98 -9.28
C ALA A 87 13.68 -4.09 -10.38
N VAL A 88 13.46 -4.45 -11.64
CA VAL A 88 13.91 -3.68 -12.81
C VAL A 88 13.19 -2.35 -12.90
N GLY A 89 11.88 -2.31 -12.66
CA GLY A 89 11.11 -1.07 -12.65
C GLY A 89 11.62 -0.05 -11.62
N LEU A 90 12.05 -0.52 -10.45
CA LEU A 90 12.63 0.35 -9.42
C LEU A 90 14.07 0.79 -9.74
N ALA A 91 14.86 -0.03 -10.44
CA ALA A 91 16.28 0.22 -10.67
C ALA A 91 16.58 0.92 -12.00
N GLU A 92 15.84 0.59 -13.06
CA GLU A 92 16.09 1.00 -14.45
C GLU A 92 14.93 1.82 -15.03
N GLY A 93 13.79 1.89 -14.35
CA GLY A 93 12.61 2.66 -14.76
C GLY A 93 11.51 1.80 -15.40
N VAL A 94 10.31 2.39 -15.54
CA VAL A 94 9.11 1.65 -15.92
C VAL A 94 9.15 1.06 -17.32
N ASP A 95 9.88 1.67 -18.27
CA ASP A 95 9.99 1.13 -19.63
C ASP A 95 10.68 -0.23 -19.65
N PHE A 96 11.65 -0.45 -18.77
CA PHE A 96 12.28 -1.76 -18.64
C PHE A 96 11.33 -2.78 -18.00
N ALA A 97 10.52 -2.37 -17.02
CA ALA A 97 9.47 -3.22 -16.45
C ALA A 97 8.42 -3.62 -17.52
N VAL A 98 8.00 -2.68 -18.36
CA VAL A 98 7.08 -2.94 -19.48
C VAL A 98 7.70 -3.89 -20.51
N ARG A 99 9.00 -3.76 -20.81
CA ARG A 99 9.70 -4.73 -21.67
C ARG A 99 9.72 -6.13 -21.05
N MET A 100 9.98 -6.25 -19.75
CA MET A 100 9.95 -7.54 -19.06
C MET A 100 8.55 -8.16 -19.06
N TYR A 101 7.51 -7.35 -18.91
CA TYR A 101 6.12 -7.79 -19.08
C TYR A 101 5.85 -8.35 -20.48
N ARG A 102 6.32 -7.68 -21.54
CA ARG A 102 6.17 -8.21 -22.92
C ARG A 102 6.86 -9.56 -23.08
N GLN A 103 8.09 -9.69 -22.55
CA GLN A 103 8.80 -10.98 -22.55
C GLN A 103 8.06 -12.09 -21.78
N MET A 104 7.38 -11.73 -20.69
CA MET A 104 6.55 -12.67 -19.92
C MET A 104 5.42 -13.22 -20.79
N VAL A 105 4.71 -12.35 -21.51
CA VAL A 105 3.62 -12.70 -22.41
C VAL A 105 4.12 -13.52 -23.60
N GLU A 106 5.21 -13.12 -24.25
CA GLU A 106 5.85 -13.83 -25.37
C GLU A 106 6.32 -15.25 -24.96
N ALA A 107 6.77 -15.41 -23.71
CA ALA A 107 7.16 -16.70 -23.16
C ALA A 107 5.95 -17.59 -22.77
N GLY A 108 4.72 -17.15 -23.04
CA GLY A 108 3.49 -17.88 -22.67
C GLY A 108 3.16 -17.85 -21.18
N CYS A 109 3.88 -17.06 -20.38
CA CYS A 109 3.61 -16.91 -18.95
C CYS A 109 2.48 -15.89 -18.76
N ARG A 110 1.32 -16.35 -18.28
CA ARG A 110 0.13 -15.51 -18.16
C ARG A 110 0.28 -14.48 -17.02
N PRO A 111 0.16 -13.17 -17.28
CA PRO A 111 0.19 -12.15 -16.22
C PRO A 111 -1.04 -12.27 -15.31
N ASN A 112 -0.88 -11.90 -14.04
CA ASN A 112 -1.97 -11.86 -13.06
C ASN A 112 -2.16 -10.45 -12.50
N THR A 113 -3.16 -10.28 -11.62
CA THR A 113 -3.46 -9.00 -10.96
C THR A 113 -2.23 -8.36 -10.29
N ALA A 114 -1.32 -9.15 -9.70
CA ALA A 114 -0.10 -8.63 -9.10
C ALA A 114 0.89 -8.09 -10.15
N THR A 115 0.99 -8.74 -11.32
CA THR A 115 1.79 -8.24 -12.45
C THR A 115 1.29 -6.87 -12.90
N PHE A 116 -0.02 -6.74 -13.13
CA PHE A 116 -0.64 -5.49 -13.56
C PHE A 116 -0.49 -4.38 -12.52
N ASN A 117 -0.80 -4.66 -11.25
CA ASN A 117 -0.67 -3.68 -10.17
C ASN A 117 0.78 -3.19 -10.01
N THR A 118 1.77 -4.05 -10.22
CA THR A 118 3.19 -3.66 -10.20
C THR A 118 3.51 -2.64 -11.28
N ILE A 119 3.10 -2.90 -12.53
CA ILE A 119 3.36 -2.00 -13.67
C ILE A 119 2.57 -0.70 -13.52
N VAL A 120 1.29 -0.78 -13.15
CA VAL A 120 0.44 0.39 -12.92
C VAL A 120 1.03 1.29 -11.84
N LYS A 121 1.51 0.73 -10.72
CA LYS A 121 2.19 1.49 -9.65
C LYS A 121 3.41 2.23 -10.17
N LEU A 122 4.26 1.56 -10.95
CA LEU A 122 5.46 2.16 -11.54
C LEU A 122 5.11 3.28 -12.52
N LEU A 123 4.11 3.08 -13.39
CA LEU A 123 3.63 4.08 -14.34
C LEU A 123 3.06 5.31 -13.62
N CYS A 124 2.26 5.11 -12.57
CA CYS A 124 1.69 6.21 -11.79
C CYS A 124 2.78 6.99 -11.02
N LYS A 125 3.80 6.30 -10.52
CA LYS A 125 4.96 6.93 -9.86
C LYS A 125 5.72 7.86 -10.81
N GLU A 126 5.80 7.54 -12.09
CA GLU A 126 6.40 8.37 -13.13
C GLU A 126 5.43 9.39 -13.75
N GLY A 127 4.20 9.50 -13.24
CA GLY A 127 3.17 10.40 -13.78
C GLY A 127 2.57 9.96 -15.13
N ARG A 128 2.87 8.74 -15.60
CA ARG A 128 2.39 8.18 -16.87
C ARG A 128 0.99 7.57 -16.73
N PHE A 129 0.05 8.35 -16.20
CA PHE A 129 -1.30 7.88 -15.84
C PHE A 129 -2.09 7.32 -17.02
N LYS A 130 -1.93 7.89 -18.23
CA LYS A 130 -2.60 7.40 -19.46
C LYS A 130 -2.22 5.96 -19.76
N GLU A 131 -0.94 5.63 -19.66
CA GLU A 131 -0.45 4.26 -19.84
C GLU A 131 -0.89 3.35 -18.69
N GLY A 132 -0.89 3.86 -17.46
CA GLY A 132 -1.45 3.16 -16.31
C GLY A 132 -2.90 2.73 -16.57
N TYR A 133 -3.75 3.63 -17.06
CA TYR A 133 -5.12 3.31 -17.44
C TYR A 133 -5.20 2.29 -18.57
N ALA A 134 -4.31 2.37 -19.57
CA ALA A 134 -4.25 1.38 -20.64
C ALA A 134 -3.96 -0.04 -20.10
N PHE A 135 -3.04 -0.17 -19.13
CA PHE A 135 -2.79 -1.43 -18.45
C PHE A 135 -4.00 -1.94 -17.67
N VAL A 136 -4.76 -1.07 -17.00
CA VAL A 136 -6.02 -1.44 -16.32
C VAL A 136 -7.05 -1.99 -17.31
N GLN A 137 -7.15 -1.43 -18.52
CA GLN A 137 -8.06 -1.98 -19.55
C GLN A 137 -7.59 -3.34 -20.07
N GLN A 138 -6.28 -3.58 -20.10
CA GLN A 138 -5.71 -4.87 -20.53
C GLN A 138 -5.96 -5.99 -19.52
N MET A 139 -6.22 -5.68 -18.25
CA MET A 139 -6.49 -6.69 -17.21
C MET A 139 -7.61 -7.64 -17.63
N HIS A 140 -8.75 -7.11 -18.10
CA HIS A 140 -9.90 -7.92 -18.51
C HIS A 140 -9.54 -8.87 -19.66
N LYS A 141 -8.75 -8.39 -20.64
CA LYS A 141 -8.27 -9.22 -21.76
C LYS A 141 -7.34 -10.35 -21.30
N ALA A 142 -6.66 -10.16 -20.17
CA ALA A 142 -5.83 -11.16 -19.53
C ALA A 142 -6.60 -12.03 -18.52
N GLY A 143 -7.94 -11.91 -18.43
CA GLY A 143 -8.76 -12.65 -17.49
C GLY A 143 -8.59 -12.20 -16.03
N CYS A 144 -8.17 -10.96 -15.81
CA CYS A 144 -7.99 -10.37 -14.49
C CYS A 144 -8.91 -9.16 -14.31
N GLU A 145 -9.44 -8.97 -13.11
CA GLU A 145 -10.26 -7.80 -12.79
C GLU A 145 -9.47 -6.77 -11.98
N PRO A 146 -9.62 -5.46 -12.26
CA PRO A 146 -9.10 -4.40 -11.41
C PRO A 146 -9.70 -4.50 -10.01
N ASN A 147 -8.85 -4.44 -8.99
CA ASN A 147 -9.27 -4.46 -7.59
C ASN A 147 -8.91 -3.15 -6.88
N GLU A 148 -9.23 -3.05 -5.59
CA GLU A 148 -8.93 -1.87 -4.78
C GLU A 148 -7.45 -1.46 -4.88
N LEU A 149 -6.53 -2.42 -4.81
CA LEU A 149 -5.09 -2.15 -4.93
C LEU A 149 -4.73 -1.53 -6.29
N THR A 150 -5.43 -1.91 -7.37
CA THR A 150 -5.25 -1.30 -8.69
C THR A 150 -5.57 0.19 -8.66
N TYR A 151 -6.67 0.60 -8.01
CA TYR A 151 -7.05 2.01 -7.90
C TYR A 151 -6.16 2.79 -6.92
N HIS A 152 -5.75 2.16 -5.81
CA HIS A 152 -4.79 2.74 -4.86
C HIS A 152 -3.48 3.13 -5.53
N CYS A 153 -3.02 2.37 -6.53
CA CYS A 153 -1.83 2.71 -7.31
C CYS A 153 -1.94 4.10 -7.95
N PHE A 154 -3.12 4.53 -8.39
CA PHE A 154 -3.33 5.87 -8.94
C PHE A 154 -3.56 6.90 -7.83
N PHE A 155 -4.40 6.57 -6.85
CA PHE A 155 -4.69 7.48 -5.74
C PHE A 155 -3.42 7.94 -5.05
N GLN A 156 -2.40 7.10 -4.92
CA GLN A 156 -1.12 7.49 -4.31
C GLN A 156 -0.43 8.68 -5.01
N TYR A 157 -0.59 8.84 -6.34
CA TYR A 157 0.21 9.78 -7.13
C TYR A 157 -0.59 10.90 -7.81
N LEU A 158 -1.91 10.76 -7.99
CA LEU A 158 -2.75 11.83 -8.53
C LEU A 158 -2.75 13.05 -7.61
N THR A 159 -2.49 14.26 -8.09
CA THR A 159 -2.37 15.46 -7.23
C THR A 159 -3.58 16.39 -7.28
N ARG A 160 -4.46 16.21 -8.27
CA ARG A 160 -5.62 17.08 -8.49
C ARG A 160 -6.89 16.45 -7.91
N PRO A 161 -7.65 17.17 -7.08
CA PRO A 161 -8.86 16.61 -6.47
C PRO A 161 -9.90 16.10 -7.48
N GLN A 162 -10.08 16.80 -8.60
CA GLN A 162 -11.04 16.37 -9.62
C GLN A 162 -10.65 15.01 -10.22
N GLU A 163 -9.35 14.78 -10.48
CA GLU A 163 -8.86 13.52 -11.03
C GLU A 163 -9.01 12.37 -10.03
N VAL A 164 -8.78 12.64 -8.74
CA VAL A 164 -8.98 11.65 -7.67
C VAL A 164 -10.46 11.26 -7.53
N LEU A 165 -11.37 12.24 -7.53
CA LEU A 165 -12.81 11.98 -7.44
C LEU A 165 -13.34 11.25 -8.67
N ALA A 166 -12.95 11.67 -9.88
CA ALA A 166 -13.35 10.99 -11.11
C ALA A 166 -12.90 9.52 -11.14
N LEU A 167 -11.70 9.24 -10.61
CA LEU A 167 -11.24 7.87 -10.47
C LEU A 167 -12.01 7.08 -9.40
N PHE A 168 -12.34 7.72 -8.28
CA PHE A 168 -13.13 7.11 -7.21
C PHE A 168 -14.54 6.75 -7.68
N GLU A 169 -15.22 7.63 -8.41
CA GLU A 169 -16.52 7.34 -9.03
C GLU A 169 -16.40 6.22 -10.06
N LYS A 170 -15.35 6.21 -10.88
CA LYS A 170 -15.09 5.15 -11.85
C LYS A 170 -14.85 3.79 -11.18
N MET A 171 -14.20 3.77 -10.01
CA MET A 171 -14.04 2.56 -9.20
C MET A 171 -15.40 1.99 -8.78
N LEU A 172 -16.31 2.85 -8.30
CA LEU A 172 -17.68 2.48 -7.93
C LEU A 172 -18.51 2.00 -9.13
N GLN A 173 -18.48 2.72 -10.25
CA GLN A 173 -19.21 2.36 -11.48
C GLN A 173 -18.79 0.99 -12.05
N ARG A 174 -17.54 0.59 -11.81
CA ARG A 174 -17.02 -0.71 -12.22
C ARG A 174 -17.33 -1.83 -11.23
N GLY A 175 -18.13 -1.56 -10.20
CA GLY A 175 -18.48 -2.53 -9.16
C GLY A 175 -17.31 -2.87 -8.23
N CYS A 176 -16.20 -2.13 -8.28
CA CYS A 176 -15.07 -2.34 -7.38
C CYS A 176 -15.37 -1.67 -6.04
N ARG A 177 -15.86 -2.44 -5.07
CA ARG A 177 -16.30 -1.92 -3.77
C ARG A 177 -15.10 -1.42 -2.94
N PRO A 178 -15.03 -0.12 -2.58
CA PRO A 178 -13.98 0.39 -1.72
C PRO A 178 -14.16 -0.11 -0.29
N ARG A 179 -13.05 -0.44 0.39
CA ARG A 179 -13.04 -0.70 1.84
C ARG A 179 -12.88 0.61 2.63
N MET A 180 -13.08 0.52 3.94
CA MET A 180 -12.99 1.66 4.87
C MET A 180 -11.66 2.41 4.75
N ASP A 181 -10.54 1.70 4.59
CA ASP A 181 -9.21 2.28 4.40
C ASP A 181 -9.11 3.22 3.19
N THR A 182 -9.84 2.92 2.11
CA THR A 182 -9.91 3.74 0.90
C THR A 182 -10.61 5.07 1.19
N TYR A 183 -11.75 5.03 1.89
CA TYR A 183 -12.46 6.24 2.30
C TYR A 183 -11.61 7.09 3.22
N VAL A 184 -11.00 6.47 4.23
CA VAL A 184 -10.14 7.18 5.18
C VAL A 184 -8.92 7.79 4.51
N MET A 185 -8.27 7.08 3.58
CA MET A 185 -7.17 7.61 2.79
C MET A 185 -7.59 8.88 2.03
N LEU A 186 -8.75 8.85 1.36
CA LEU A 186 -9.25 9.98 0.57
C LEU A 186 -9.66 11.17 1.45
N ILE A 187 -10.40 10.93 2.55
CA ILE A 187 -10.81 11.97 3.52
C ILE A 187 -9.56 12.65 4.11
N LYS A 188 -8.60 11.86 4.60
CA LYS A 188 -7.34 12.37 5.16
C LYS A 188 -6.59 13.24 4.15
N ARG A 189 -6.55 12.79 2.90
CA ARG A 189 -5.84 13.50 1.84
C ARG A 189 -6.50 14.81 1.47
N PHE A 190 -7.81 14.80 1.23
CA PHE A 190 -8.56 16.01 0.90
C PHE A 190 -8.59 17.01 2.06
N GLY A 191 -8.69 16.53 3.30
CA GLY A 191 -8.58 17.35 4.52
C GLY A 191 -7.26 18.12 4.58
N ARG A 192 -6.13 17.42 4.42
CA ARG A 192 -4.79 18.03 4.36
C ARG A 192 -4.66 19.08 3.26
N TRP A 193 -5.24 18.81 2.09
CA TRP A 193 -5.27 19.77 0.99
C TRP A 193 -6.25 20.92 1.18
N GLY A 194 -7.11 20.89 2.21
CA GLY A 194 -8.11 21.92 2.47
C GLY A 194 -9.38 21.82 1.61
N PHE A 195 -9.57 20.72 0.88
CA PHE A 195 -10.74 20.53 0.04
C PHE A 195 -11.86 19.82 0.80
N LEU A 196 -12.62 20.57 1.61
CA LEU A 196 -13.69 20.00 2.43
C LEU A 196 -14.90 19.49 1.62
N ARG A 197 -15.19 20.08 0.45
CA ARG A 197 -16.26 19.57 -0.43
C ARG A 197 -16.01 18.10 -0.83
N PRO A 198 -14.83 17.74 -1.39
CA PRO A 198 -14.45 16.34 -1.58
C PRO A 198 -14.48 15.48 -0.31
N VAL A 199 -14.08 16.01 0.86
CA VAL A 199 -14.17 15.27 2.13
C VAL A 199 -15.60 14.83 2.41
N PHE A 200 -16.57 15.74 2.36
CA PHE A 200 -17.97 15.41 2.61
C PHE A 200 -18.59 14.53 1.53
N PHE A 201 -18.18 14.72 0.27
CA PHE A 201 -18.61 13.83 -0.82
C PHE A 201 -18.18 12.38 -0.56
N VAL A 202 -16.91 12.15 -0.20
CA VAL A 202 -16.39 10.82 0.13
C VAL A 202 -17.07 10.26 1.38
N TRP A 203 -17.27 11.07 2.42
CA TRP A 203 -17.99 10.67 3.63
C TRP A 203 -19.42 10.21 3.34
N LYS A 204 -20.19 11.02 2.60
CA LYS A 204 -21.57 10.70 2.25
C LYS A 204 -21.65 9.44 1.38
N THR A 205 -20.74 9.30 0.42
CA THR A 205 -20.66 8.12 -0.45
C THR A 205 -20.42 6.85 0.37
N MET A 206 -19.59 6.92 1.42
CA MET A 206 -19.35 5.80 2.34
C MET A 206 -20.64 5.31 3.00
N GLU A 207 -21.46 6.24 3.50
CA GLU A 207 -22.75 5.96 4.15
C GLU A 207 -23.77 5.42 3.14
N GLU A 208 -23.84 5.99 1.94
CA GLU A 208 -24.72 5.55 0.84
C GLU A 208 -24.38 4.14 0.33
N GLN A 209 -23.12 3.74 0.42
CA GLN A 209 -22.67 2.37 0.13
C GLN A 209 -22.94 1.39 1.29
N GLY A 210 -23.66 1.84 2.33
CA GLY A 210 -24.07 1.06 3.48
C GLY A 210 -22.93 0.68 4.42
N LEU A 211 -21.80 1.41 4.39
CA LEU A 211 -20.72 1.21 5.35
C LEU A 211 -20.97 2.06 6.60
N THR A 212 -20.75 1.47 7.76
CA THR A 212 -20.74 2.18 9.04
C THR A 212 -19.34 2.75 9.27
N PRO A 213 -19.16 4.08 9.41
CA PRO A 213 -17.85 4.66 9.69
C PRO A 213 -17.29 4.12 11.01
N ASP A 214 -16.03 3.71 11.00
CA ASP A 214 -15.34 3.27 12.22
C ASP A 214 -14.73 4.47 12.98
N ALA A 215 -14.17 4.18 14.17
CA ALA A 215 -13.54 5.22 14.98
C ALA A 215 -12.41 5.94 14.25
N PHE A 216 -11.70 5.27 13.35
CA PHE A 216 -10.59 5.86 12.60
C PHE A 216 -11.11 6.83 11.53
N ALA A 217 -12.22 6.49 10.85
CA ALA A 217 -12.90 7.36 9.91
C ALA A 217 -13.41 8.64 10.58
N TYR A 218 -14.15 8.53 11.69
CA TYR A 218 -14.60 9.70 12.45
C TYR A 218 -13.43 10.58 12.87
N ASN A 219 -12.41 9.99 13.50
CA ASN A 219 -11.25 10.75 13.95
C ASN A 219 -10.55 11.47 12.78
N THR A 220 -10.49 10.85 11.60
CA THR A 220 -9.92 11.47 10.41
C THR A 220 -10.76 12.64 9.90
N LEU A 221 -12.09 12.51 9.88
CA LEU A 221 -12.99 13.60 9.51
C LEU A 221 -12.88 14.77 10.50
N ILE A 222 -12.97 14.49 11.80
CA ILE A 222 -12.90 15.49 12.87
C ILE A 222 -11.57 16.24 12.82
N ASP A 223 -10.43 15.53 12.69
CA ASP A 223 -9.11 16.16 12.56
C ASP A 223 -9.07 17.09 11.33
N ALA A 224 -9.62 16.67 10.18
CA ALA A 224 -9.70 17.49 8.98
C ALA A 224 -10.57 18.76 9.14
N LEU A 225 -11.65 18.69 9.93
CA LEU A 225 -12.52 19.83 10.20
C LEU A 225 -11.87 20.84 11.14
N LEU A 226 -11.20 20.35 12.18
CA LEU A 226 -10.46 21.20 13.13
C LEU A 226 -9.29 21.91 12.46
N GLU A 227 -8.54 21.23 11.60
CA GLU A 227 -7.47 21.85 10.78
C GLU A 227 -7.99 23.00 9.88
N LYS A 228 -9.30 23.09 9.64
CA LYS A 228 -9.94 24.15 8.85
C LYS A 228 -10.81 25.09 9.69
N GLY A 229 -10.73 25.00 11.02
CA GLY A 229 -11.48 25.85 11.94
C GLY A 229 -12.99 25.59 12.00
N MET A 230 -13.48 24.48 11.42
CA MET A 230 -14.89 24.09 11.48
C MET A 230 -15.22 23.40 12.80
N VAL A 231 -15.03 24.10 13.92
CA VAL A 231 -15.11 23.54 15.28
C VAL A 231 -16.52 23.02 15.61
N ASP A 232 -17.57 23.75 15.25
CA ASP A 232 -18.95 23.33 15.55
C ASP A 232 -19.32 22.02 14.85
N LEU A 233 -18.90 21.88 13.60
CA LEU A 233 -19.15 20.66 12.84
C LEU A 233 -18.28 19.50 13.33
N ALA A 234 -17.03 19.77 13.71
CA ALA A 234 -16.17 18.79 14.35
C ALA A 234 -16.78 18.27 15.66
N ARG A 235 -17.35 19.15 16.49
CA ARG A 235 -18.06 18.79 17.72
C ARG A 235 -19.28 17.91 17.44
N LYS A 236 -20.09 18.26 16.43
CA LYS A 236 -21.24 17.45 16.02
C LYS A 236 -20.85 16.01 15.66
N TYR A 237 -19.76 15.84 14.89
CA TYR A 237 -19.29 14.50 14.52
C TYR A 237 -18.65 13.74 15.68
N ASP A 238 -18.05 14.44 16.65
CA ASP A 238 -17.51 13.84 17.89
C ASP A 238 -18.65 13.32 18.79
N GLU A 239 -19.74 14.08 18.92
CA GLU A 239 -20.96 13.67 19.62
C GLU A 239 -21.65 12.48 18.93
N GLU A 240 -21.75 12.50 17.58
CA GLU A 240 -22.29 11.38 16.81
C GLU A 240 -21.46 10.09 16.99
N MET A 241 -20.13 10.24 17.00
CA MET A 241 -19.20 9.13 17.25
C MET A 241 -19.44 8.51 18.63
N LEU A 242 -19.60 9.35 19.68
CA LEU A 242 -19.93 8.91 21.03
C LEU A 242 -21.29 8.22 21.10
N ALA A 243 -22.31 8.77 20.44
CA ALA A 243 -23.64 8.18 20.39
C ALA A 243 -23.66 6.79 19.73
N LYS A 244 -22.71 6.53 18.82
CA LYS A 244 -22.49 5.21 18.20
C LYS A 244 -21.64 4.25 19.05
N GLY A 245 -21.27 4.64 20.26
CA GLY A 245 -20.46 3.84 21.18
C GLY A 245 -18.98 3.73 20.79
N LEU A 246 -18.50 4.61 19.91
CA LEU A 246 -17.10 4.65 19.49
C LEU A 246 -16.31 5.60 20.38
N SER A 247 -15.05 5.26 20.66
CA SER A 247 -14.18 6.05 21.55
C SER A 247 -13.42 7.15 20.79
N PRO A 248 -13.72 8.44 21.01
CA PRO A 248 -13.06 9.54 20.31
C PRO A 248 -11.63 9.73 20.79
N LYS A 249 -10.77 10.19 19.88
CA LYS A 249 -9.43 10.67 20.24
C LYS A 249 -9.56 11.99 21.02
N PRO A 250 -8.91 12.16 22.19
CA PRO A 250 -8.96 13.40 22.96
C PRO A 250 -8.45 14.61 22.16
N ARG A 251 -9.18 15.73 22.22
CA ARG A 251 -8.89 16.98 21.50
C ARG A 251 -9.17 18.19 22.40
N LYS A 252 -8.19 19.08 22.53
CA LYS A 252 -8.32 20.28 23.37
C LYS A 252 -9.40 21.22 22.85
N GLU A 253 -9.50 21.31 21.52
CA GLU A 253 -10.42 22.16 20.77
C GLU A 253 -11.90 21.77 20.99
N LEU A 254 -12.15 20.49 21.31
CA LEU A 254 -13.50 19.98 21.57
C LEU A 254 -13.82 19.90 23.07
N GLY A 255 -12.84 20.12 23.95
CA GLY A 255 -13.00 19.99 25.40
C GLY A 255 -13.01 18.55 25.90
N THR A 256 -12.63 17.56 25.07
CA THR A 256 -12.53 16.15 25.49
C THR A 256 -11.30 15.95 26.38
N LYS A 257 -11.52 15.76 27.68
CA LYS A 257 -10.47 15.46 28.69
C LYS A 257 -9.93 14.03 28.50
N MET A 258 -8.65 13.81 28.79
CA MET A 258 -8.09 12.45 28.78
C MET A 258 -8.76 11.60 29.87
N PRO A 259 -9.13 10.33 29.62
CA PRO A 259 -9.52 9.43 30.68
C PRO A 259 -8.27 9.15 31.53
N GLY A 260 -8.19 9.77 32.71
CA GLY A 260 -7.07 9.62 33.65
C GLY A 260 -6.45 10.91 34.20
N SER A 261 -6.98 12.10 33.86
CA SER A 261 -6.57 13.35 34.54
C SER A 261 -7.63 13.83 35.54
N GLU A 262 -7.97 12.98 36.50
CA GLU A 262 -8.43 13.43 37.81
C GLU A 262 -7.19 13.58 38.68
N SER A 263 -6.60 14.77 38.68
CA SER A 263 -5.59 15.15 39.66
C SER A 263 -6.29 15.52 40.95
N ASP A 264 -6.13 14.70 41.99
CA ASP A 264 -5.84 15.03 43.40
C ASP A 264 -6.10 16.47 43.92
N SER A 265 -7.21 17.13 43.56
CA SER A 265 -7.58 18.43 44.13
C SER A 265 -8.46 18.32 45.38
N ASP A 266 -9.00 17.14 45.66
CA ASP A 266 -9.93 16.96 46.79
C ASP A 266 -9.27 16.44 48.08
N ASN A 267 -7.95 16.19 48.08
CA ASN A 267 -7.27 15.58 49.23
C ASN A 267 -6.52 16.55 50.14
N ASN A 268 -6.69 17.87 49.98
CA ASN A 268 -6.01 18.87 50.82
C ASN A 268 -6.93 19.73 51.71
N ALA A 269 -8.21 19.35 51.86
CA ALA A 269 -9.16 20.07 52.72
C ALA A 269 -9.38 19.43 54.11
N LEU A 270 -8.69 18.34 54.46
CA LEU A 270 -8.95 17.58 55.70
C LEU A 270 -7.72 17.33 56.60
N ARG A 271 -6.64 18.10 56.45
CA ARG A 271 -5.47 18.06 57.37
C ARG A 271 -5.25 19.33 58.19
N GLY A 272 -6.29 20.10 58.41
CA GLY A 272 -6.35 21.10 59.49
C GLY A 272 -7.57 20.83 60.34
N VAL A 273 -7.40 20.80 61.66
CA VAL A 273 -8.41 20.50 62.70
C VAL A 273 -8.54 19.00 63.03
N ILE A 274 -7.59 18.48 63.83
CA ILE A 274 -7.73 18.13 65.27
C ILE A 274 -6.36 17.71 65.78
#